data_AF-A0A2G6LZL3-F1
#
_entry.id   AF-A0A2G6LZL3-F1
#
_cell.length_a   1.000
_cell.length_b   1.000
_cell.length_c   1.000
_cell.angle_alpha   90.00
_cell.angle_beta   90.00
_cell.angle_gamma   90.00
#
_symmetry.space_group_name_H-M   'P 1'
#
loop_
_entity.id
_entity.type
_entity.pdbx_description
1 polymer ?
#
loop_
_entity_poly.entity_id
_entity_poly.type
_entity_poly.pdbx_seq_one_letter_code
_entity_poly.pdbx_strand_id
1 'polypeptide(L)'
;MEYAVIGLLGMLLVALLVVIIDSFFLHVGAKLAGVRASSFFKAVKASIACALSTLLLALVFSWVPVGGTAVGFLIGLLLTIAVLKGVYSTTFEKAFLLWLFNVAAQAAAVLLGVFLITGAASVIF
;
A
#
# COMPACT_ATOMS: atom_id res chain seq x y z
N MET A 1 -22.97 -6.62 19.59
CA MET A 1 -21.84 -7.51 19.19
C MET A 1 -21.89 -7.84 17.70
N GLU A 2 -23.05 -8.11 17.10
CA GLU A 2 -23.19 -8.44 15.67
C GLU A 2 -22.62 -7.35 14.72
N TYR A 3 -22.91 -6.07 14.98
CA TYR A 3 -22.38 -4.97 14.14
C TYR A 3 -20.84 -4.87 14.15
N ALA A 4 -20.19 -5.24 15.25
CA ALA A 4 -18.73 -5.25 15.34
C ALA A 4 -18.12 -6.37 14.49
N VAL A 5 -18.77 -7.54 14.44
CA VAL A 5 -18.34 -8.68 13.62
C VAL A 5 -18.49 -8.36 12.14
N ILE A 6 -19.63 -7.78 11.74
CA ILE A 6 -19.87 -7.36 10.35
C ILE A 6 -18.85 -6.29 9.92
N GLY A 7 -18.58 -5.30 10.78
CA GLY A 7 -17.58 -4.27 10.50
C GLY A 7 -16.16 -4.84 10.36
N LEU A 8 -15.77 -5.78 11.22
CA LEU A 8 -14.47 -6.45 11.14
C LEU A 8 -14.31 -7.24 9.84
N LEU A 9 -15.33 -8.02 9.45
CA LEU A 9 -15.33 -8.79 8.22
C LEU A 9 -15.23 -7.89 6.97
N GLY A 10 -15.95 -6.76 6.98
CA GLY A 10 -15.86 -5.76 5.92
C GLY A 10 -14.46 -5.16 5.78
N MET A 11 -13.84 -4.77 6.90
CA MET A 11 -12.46 -4.25 6.90
C MET A 11 -11.44 -5.29 6.40
N LEU A 12 -11.59 -6.55 6.81
CA LEU A 12 -10.72 -7.65 6.36
C LEU A 12 -10.82 -7.88 4.84
N LEU A 13 -12.04 -7.84 4.30
CA LEU A 13 -12.26 -8.00 2.86
C LEU A 13 -11.62 -6.87 2.07
N VAL A 14 -11.80 -5.62 2.52
CA VAL A 14 -11.17 -4.44 1.87
C VAL A 14 -9.65 -4.53 1.95
N ALA A 15 -9.10 -4.86 3.12
CA ALA A 15 -7.66 -5.03 3.30
C ALA A 15 -7.07 -6.10 2.35
N LEU A 16 -7.76 -7.23 2.20
CA LEU A 16 -7.37 -8.29 1.28
C LEU A 16 -7.35 -7.80 -0.18
N LEU A 17 -8.41 -7.10 -0.61
CA LEU A 17 -8.49 -6.55 -1.97
C LEU A 17 -7.38 -5.53 -2.25
N VAL A 18 -7.12 -4.63 -1.30
CA VAL A 18 -6.05 -3.63 -1.42
C VAL A 18 -4.70 -4.32 -1.59
N VAL A 19 -4.39 -5.34 -0.77
CA VAL A 19 -3.13 -6.09 -0.89
C VAL A 19 -3.03 -6.80 -2.24
N ILE A 20 -4.11 -7.38 -2.76
CA ILE A 20 -4.09 -8.06 -4.06
C ILE A 20 -3.81 -7.07 -5.19
N ILE A 21 -4.51 -5.93 -5.19
CA ILE A 21 -4.33 -4.87 -6.20
C ILE A 21 -2.90 -4.33 -6.12
N ASP A 22 -2.43 -3.98 -4.92
CA ASP A 22 -1.10 -3.45 -4.72
C ASP A 22 0.00 -4.44 -5.16
N SER A 23 -0.15 -5.71 -4.79
CA SER A 23 0.75 -6.78 -5.21
C SER A 23 0.77 -6.96 -6.74
N PHE A 24 -0.36 -6.80 -7.41
CA PHE A 24 -0.44 -6.87 -8.87
C PHE A 24 0.37 -5.74 -9.51
N PHE A 25 0.16 -4.49 -9.08
CA PHE A 25 0.89 -3.33 -9.60
C PHE A 25 2.39 -3.40 -9.27
N LEU A 26 2.77 -3.83 -8.05
CA LEU A 26 4.16 -4.04 -7.67
C LEU A 26 4.83 -5.13 -8.52
N HIS A 27 4.12 -6.21 -8.84
CA HIS A 27 4.64 -7.27 -9.72
C HIS A 27 4.85 -6.76 -11.15
N VAL A 28 3.89 -6.02 -11.69
CA VAL A 28 4.01 -5.37 -13.01
C VAL A 28 5.17 -4.37 -13.00
N GLY A 29 5.26 -3.51 -11.98
CA GLY A 29 6.34 -2.55 -11.80
C GLY A 29 7.71 -3.22 -11.68
N ALA A 30 7.80 -4.36 -10.98
CA ALA A 30 9.04 -5.13 -10.87
C ALA A 30 9.51 -5.68 -12.22
N LYS A 31 8.57 -6.12 -13.06
CA LYS A 31 8.88 -6.58 -14.42
C LYS A 31 9.35 -5.42 -15.31
N LEU A 32 8.64 -4.29 -15.27
CA LEU A 32 8.97 -3.11 -16.07
C LEU A 32 10.31 -2.48 -15.64
N ALA A 33 10.64 -2.48 -14.35
CA ALA A 33 11.92 -2.01 -13.82
C ALA A 33 13.08 -3.01 -14.00
N GLY A 34 12.86 -4.16 -14.66
CA GLY A 34 13.89 -5.16 -14.91
C GLY A 34 14.47 -5.77 -13.63
N VAL A 35 13.63 -6.02 -12.63
CA VAL A 35 14.03 -6.70 -11.38
C VAL A 35 14.09 -8.20 -11.64
N ARG A 36 15.30 -8.79 -11.54
CA ARG A 36 15.57 -10.22 -11.86
C ARG A 36 14.71 -11.19 -11.05
N ALA A 37 14.34 -10.85 -9.82
CA ALA A 37 13.54 -11.70 -8.95
C ALA A 37 12.10 -11.18 -8.80
N SER A 38 11.44 -10.87 -9.91
CA SER A 38 10.03 -10.44 -9.93
C SER A 38 9.09 -11.65 -9.79
N SER A 39 8.78 -12.02 -8.54
CA SER A 39 7.75 -13.02 -8.25
C SER A 39 6.55 -12.38 -7.56
N PHE A 40 5.35 -12.90 -7.84
CA PHE A 40 4.12 -12.40 -7.23
C PHE A 40 4.15 -12.54 -5.70
N PHE A 41 4.71 -13.64 -5.18
CA PHE A 41 4.91 -13.82 -3.74
C PHE A 41 5.79 -12.74 -3.11
N LYS A 42 6.81 -12.24 -3.82
CA LYS A 42 7.61 -11.11 -3.33
C LYS A 42 6.82 -9.81 -3.37
N ALA A 43 5.96 -9.62 -4.37
CA ALA A 43 5.06 -8.47 -4.43
C ALA A 43 4.07 -8.44 -3.25
N VAL A 44 3.49 -9.59 -2.91
CA VAL A 44 2.63 -9.73 -1.71
C VAL A 44 3.38 -9.40 -0.43
N LYS A 45 4.59 -9.95 -0.24
CA LYS A 45 5.42 -9.63 0.92
C LYS A 45 5.80 -8.15 0.97
N ALA A 46 6.11 -7.55 -0.18
CA ALA A 46 6.45 -6.14 -0.28
C ALA A 46 5.25 -5.25 0.07
N SER A 47 4.07 -5.55 -0.47
CA SER A 47 2.82 -4.87 -0.17
C SER A 47 2.50 -4.89 1.33
N ILE A 48 2.55 -6.08 1.95
CA ILE A 48 2.34 -6.23 3.39
C ILE A 48 3.40 -5.45 4.20
N ALA A 49 4.67 -5.54 3.81
CA ALA A 49 5.74 -4.84 4.50
C ALA A 49 5.60 -3.31 4.37
N CYS A 50 5.17 -2.81 3.22
CA CYS A 50 4.86 -1.40 3.00
C CYS A 50 3.68 -0.97 3.87
N ALA A 51 2.58 -1.73 3.88
CA ALA A 51 1.41 -1.43 4.71
C ALA A 51 1.75 -1.40 6.21
N LEU A 52 2.50 -2.38 6.70
CA LEU A 52 2.98 -2.40 8.09
C LEU A 52 3.89 -1.22 8.41
N SER A 53 4.77 -0.85 7.48
CA SER A 53 5.67 0.30 7.64
C SER A 53 4.88 1.61 7.71
N THR A 54 3.86 1.77 6.87
CA THR A 54 2.95 2.92 6.91
C THR A 54 2.17 2.97 8.23
N LEU A 55 1.70 1.82 8.73
CA LEU A 55 0.99 1.76 10.00
C LEU A 55 1.89 2.14 11.19
N LEU A 56 3.13 1.64 11.21
CA LEU A 56 4.12 2.03 12.23
C LEU A 56 4.44 3.52 12.16
N LEU A 57 4.61 4.08 10.95
CA LEU A 57 4.80 5.51 10.76
C LEU A 57 3.60 6.31 11.26
N ALA A 58 2.38 5.90 10.92
CA ALA A 58 1.17 6.57 11.38
C ALA A 58 1.08 6.57 12.92
N LEU A 59 1.44 5.46 13.56
CA LEU A 59 1.46 5.34 15.02
C LEU A 59 2.55 6.21 15.66
N VAL A 60 3.73 6.33 15.06
CA VAL A 60 4.80 7.19 15.59
C VAL A 60 4.44 8.66 15.40
N PHE A 61 3.93 9.03 14.22
CA PHE A 61 3.58 10.42 13.90
C PHE A 61 2.27 10.88 14.52
N SER A 62 1.41 10.00 15.02
CA SER A 62 0.19 10.41 15.74
C SER A 62 0.49 11.19 17.03
N TRP A 63 1.73 11.14 17.52
CA TRP A 63 2.19 11.85 18.71
C TRP A 63 2.84 13.21 18.40
N VAL A 64 2.99 13.55 17.12
CA VAL A 64 3.65 14.77 16.67
C VAL A 64 2.63 15.72 16.01
N PRO A 65 2.28 16.87 16.63
CA PRO A 65 1.28 17.78 16.10
C PRO A 65 1.76 18.49 14.83
N VAL A 66 1.21 18.09 13.68
CA VAL A 66 0.91 18.85 12.43
C VAL A 66 2.06 19.59 11.69
N GLY A 67 3.18 19.96 12.31
CA GLY A 67 4.33 20.58 11.62
C GLY A 67 5.12 19.64 10.70
N GLY A 68 4.75 18.34 10.68
CA GLY A 68 5.51 17.25 10.10
C GLY A 68 4.99 16.67 8.79
N THR A 69 4.10 17.34 8.04
CA THR A 69 3.54 16.75 6.79
C THR A 69 4.62 16.50 5.73
N ALA A 70 5.53 17.45 5.50
CA ALA A 70 6.63 17.27 4.57
C ALA A 70 7.71 16.30 5.11
N VAL A 71 8.06 16.42 6.39
CA VAL A 71 9.07 15.58 7.04
C VAL A 71 8.60 14.12 7.14
N GLY A 72 7.34 13.91 7.54
CA GLY A 72 6.69 12.61 7.60
C GLY A 72 6.54 11.99 6.21
N PHE A 73 6.22 12.79 5.19
CA PHE A 73 6.23 12.31 3.80
C PHE A 73 7.62 11.84 3.37
N LEU A 74 8.68 12.62 3.63
CA LEU A 74 10.05 12.24 3.27
C LEU A 74 10.51 10.98 4.01
N ILE A 75 10.21 10.85 5.30
CA ILE A 75 10.55 9.66 6.08
C ILE A 75 9.76 8.46 5.57
N GLY A 76 8.46 8.63 5.29
CA GLY A 76 7.62 7.59 4.70
C GLY A 76 8.09 7.13 3.34
N LEU A 77 8.50 8.08 2.48
CA LEU A 77 9.10 7.81 1.18
C LEU A 77 10.36 6.97 1.32
N LEU A 78 11.32 7.41 2.15
CA LEU A 78 12.59 6.72 2.35
C LEU A 78 12.40 5.32 2.95
N LEU A 79 11.48 5.18 3.92
CA LEU A 79 11.18 3.90 4.53
C LEU A 79 10.55 2.93 3.52
N THR A 80 9.60 3.40 2.73
CA THR A 80 8.94 2.57 1.70
C THR A 80 9.95 2.10 0.65
N ILE A 81 10.84 3.00 0.19
CA ILE A 81 11.92 2.64 -0.73
C ILE A 81 12.87 1.63 -0.10
N ALA A 82 13.23 1.80 1.18
CA ALA A 82 14.11 0.86 1.89
C ALA A 82 13.48 -0.54 2.00
N VAL A 83 12.17 -0.61 2.28
CA VAL A 83 11.41 -1.87 2.32
C VAL A 83 11.42 -2.55 0.95
N LEU A 84 11.07 -1.81 -0.12
CA LEU A 84 11.07 -2.35 -1.49
C LEU A 84 12.47 -2.83 -1.90
N LYS A 85 13.50 -2.05 -1.57
CA LYS A 85 14.90 -2.41 -1.79
C LYS A 85 15.27 -3.71 -1.08
N GLY A 86 14.86 -3.87 0.18
CA GLY A 86 15.12 -5.08 0.98
C GLY A 86 14.42 -6.31 0.43
N VAL A 87 13.11 -6.21 0.12
CA VAL A 87 12.30 -7.34 -0.35
C VAL A 87 12.71 -7.81 -1.75
N TYR A 88 12.99 -6.87 -2.65
CA TYR A 88 13.41 -7.20 -4.02
C TYR A 88 14.92 -7.38 -4.20
N SER A 89 15.71 -7.11 -3.15
CA SER A 89 17.19 -7.15 -3.18
C SER A 89 17.75 -6.40 -4.40
N THR A 90 17.30 -5.15 -4.57
CA THR A 90 17.50 -4.36 -5.80
C THR A 90 18.27 -3.06 -5.55
N THR A 91 18.58 -2.31 -6.62
CA THR A 91 19.23 -1.00 -6.53
C THR A 91 18.23 0.10 -6.15
N PHE A 92 18.73 1.24 -5.67
CA PHE A 92 17.88 2.37 -5.27
C PHE A 92 16.99 2.87 -6.42
N GLU A 93 17.54 3.00 -7.62
CA GLU A 93 16.81 3.40 -8.82
C GLU A 93 15.60 2.50 -9.11
N LYS A 94 15.81 1.18 -9.08
CA LYS A 94 14.73 0.19 -9.29
C LYS A 94 13.71 0.19 -8.15
N ALA A 95 14.16 0.40 -6.91
CA ALA A 95 13.26 0.54 -5.77
C ALA A 95 12.42 1.83 -5.84
N PHE A 96 12.99 2.91 -6.38
CA PHE A 96 12.26 4.16 -6.63
C PHE A 96 11.21 3.99 -7.74
N LEU A 97 11.54 3.28 -8.82
CA LEU A 97 10.55 2.91 -9.84
C LEU A 97 9.42 2.06 -9.27
N LEU A 98 9.74 1.05 -8.46
CA LEU A 98 8.74 0.24 -7.74
C LEU A 98 7.86 1.09 -6.83
N TRP A 99 8.44 2.09 -6.17
CA TRP A 99 7.68 3.03 -5.34
C TRP A 99 6.67 3.83 -6.18
N LEU A 100 7.02 4.29 -7.40
CA LEU A 100 6.06 4.95 -8.29
C LEU A 100 4.89 4.03 -8.65
N PHE A 101 5.14 2.75 -8.90
CA PHE A 101 4.07 1.77 -9.16
C PHE A 101 3.20 1.52 -7.92
N ASN A 102 3.80 1.46 -6.73
CA ASN A 102 3.07 1.39 -5.46
C ASN A 102 2.17 2.62 -5.26
N VAL A 103 2.64 3.83 -5.56
CA VAL A 103 1.81 5.05 -5.51
C VAL A 103 0.65 4.96 -6.49
N ALA A 104 0.88 4.51 -7.73
CA ALA A 104 -0.17 4.30 -8.71
C ALA A 104 -1.20 3.25 -8.24
N ALA A 105 -0.73 2.18 -7.60
CA ALA A 105 -1.58 1.14 -7.04
C ALA A 105 -2.45 1.67 -5.89
N GLN A 106 -1.88 2.48 -4.99
CA GLN A 106 -2.61 3.13 -3.92
C GLN A 106 -3.67 4.08 -4.46
N ALA A 107 -3.35 4.87 -5.49
CA ALA A 107 -4.33 5.73 -6.15
C ALA A 107 -5.48 4.91 -6.76
N ALA A 108 -5.17 3.80 -7.45
CA ALA A 108 -6.18 2.89 -7.99
C ALA A 108 -7.05 2.26 -6.90
N ALA A 109 -6.43 1.82 -5.79
CA ALA A 109 -7.13 1.23 -4.66
C ALA A 109 -8.06 2.23 -3.97
N VAL A 110 -7.63 3.49 -3.80
CA VAL A 110 -8.47 4.57 -3.25
C VAL A 110 -9.65 4.85 -4.17
N LEU A 111 -9.43 4.98 -5.48
CA LEU A 111 -10.50 5.18 -6.45
C LEU A 111 -11.52 4.04 -6.40
N LEU A 112 -11.06 2.79 -6.43
CA LEU A 112 -11.92 1.61 -6.31
C LEU A 112 -12.69 1.60 -4.99
N GLY A 113 -12.05 1.93 -3.87
CA GLY A 113 -12.71 2.05 -2.57
C GLY A 113 -13.82 3.09 -2.58
N VAL A 114 -13.56 4.28 -3.15
CA VAL A 114 -14.57 5.33 -3.29
C VAL A 114 -15.73 4.86 -4.17
N PHE A 115 -15.45 4.27 -5.34
CA PHE A 115 -16.49 3.76 -6.25
C PHE A 115 -17.33 2.65 -5.63
N LEU A 116 -16.73 1.73 -4.87
CA LEU A 116 -17.47 0.67 -4.19
C LEU A 116 -18.40 1.23 -3.11
N ILE A 117 -17.93 2.21 -2.34
CA ILE A 117 -18.75 2.83 -1.28
C ILE A 117 -19.89 3.66 -1.89
N THR A 118 -19.60 4.50 -2.89
CA THR A 118 -20.64 5.30 -3.56
C THR A 118 -21.60 4.46 -4.37
N GLY A 119 -21.11 3.44 -5.09
CA GLY A 119 -21.94 2.50 -5.82
C GLY A 119 -22.85 1.67 -4.91
N ALA A 120 -22.33 1.19 -3.77
CA ALA A 120 -23.15 0.52 -2.77
C ALA A 120 -24.21 1.46 -2.17
N ALA A 121 -23.86 2.72 -1.90
CA ALA A 121 -24.82 3.71 -1.42
C ALA A 121 -25.95 3.95 -2.44
N SER A 122 -25.64 4.05 -3.74
CA SER A 122 -26.67 4.24 -4.79
C SER A 122 -27.60 3.06 -5.03
N VAL A 123 -27.32 1.88 -4.48
CA VAL A 123 -28.21 0.70 -4.57
C VAL A 123 -29.12 0.59 -3.33
N ILE A 124 -28.73 1.24 -2.23
CA ILE A 124 -29.43 1.17 -0.93
C ILE A 124 -30.39 2.35 -0.74
N PHE A 125 -30.17 3.47 -1.44
CA PHE A 125 -31.06 4.65 -1.50
C PHE A 125 -31.77 4.74 -2.85
#